data_AF-A0A9Q0XW25-F1
#
_entry.id   AF-A0A9Q0XW25-F1
#
_cell.length_a   1.000
_cell.length_b   1.000
_cell.length_c   1.000
_cell.angle_alpha   90.00
_cell.angle_beta   90.00
_cell.angle_gamma   90.00
#
_symmetry.space_group_name_H-M   'P 1'
#
loop_
_entity.id
_entity.type
_entity.pdbx_description
1 polymer ?
#
loop_
_entity_poly.entity_id
_entity_poly.type
_entity_poly.pdbx_seq_one_letter_code
_entity_poly.pdbx_strand_id
1 'polypeptide(L)' 'MAGDITEQLLEDVSNCVAFSLQMDESTDRRDIVQLVVFTRMVFEVFSIKEKLLGMISLKGKTT' A
#
# COMPACT_ATOMS: atom_id res chain seq x y z
N MET A 1 12.03 0.37 -19.65
CA MET A 1 11.13 -0.79 -19.53
C MET A 1 10.68 -0.82 -18.09
N ALA A 2 9.41 -0.53 -17.80
CA ALA A 2 8.91 -0.66 -16.43
C ALA A 2 8.84 -2.16 -16.14
N GLY A 3 9.69 -2.67 -15.25
CA GLY A 3 9.60 -4.05 -14.76
C GLY A 3 8.24 -4.28 -14.09
N ASP A 4 7.85 -5.54 -13.88
CA ASP A 4 6.59 -5.84 -13.21
C ASP A 4 6.52 -5.05 -11.88
N ILE A 5 5.41 -4.35 -11.65
CA ILE A 5 5.19 -3.54 -10.45
C ILE A 5 5.38 -4.38 -9.18
N THR A 6 5.05 -5.66 -9.27
CA THR A 6 5.21 -6.67 -8.22
C THR A 6 6.69 -6.97 -7.97
N GLU A 7 7.48 -7.18 -9.03
CA GLU A 7 8.92 -7.43 -8.92
C GLU A 7 9.63 -6.25 -8.27
N GLN A 8 9.30 -5.02 -8.69
CA GLN A 8 9.87 -3.81 -8.10
C GLN A 8 9.47 -3.63 -6.63
N LEU A 9 8.24 -4.01 -6.26
CA LEU A 9 7.80 -3.98 -4.86
C LEU A 9 8.55 -5.02 -4.02
N LEU A 10 8.73 -6.24 -4.53
CA LEU A 10 9.48 -7.29 -3.83
C LEU A 10 10.95 -6.89 -3.64
N GLU A 11 11.55 -6.28 -4.65
CA GLU A 11 12.90 -5.72 -4.57
C GLU A 11 12.97 -4.60 -3.52
N ASP A 12 12.04 -3.64 -3.55
CA ASP A 12 11.98 -2.55 -2.56
C ASP A 12 11.86 -3.09 -1.13
N VAL A 13 10.98 -4.06 -0.90
CA VAL A 13 10.75 -4.65 0.43
C VAL A 13 11.96 -5.46 0.88
N SER A 14 12.64 -6.17 -0.02
CA SER A 14 13.84 -6.94 0.30
C SER A 14 15.04 -6.05 0.65
N ASN A 15 15.09 -4.84 0.09
CA ASN A 15 16.18 -3.89 0.29
C ASN A 15 15.91 -2.85 1.38
N CYS A 16 14.69 -2.76 1.93
CA CYS A 16 14.37 -1.81 2.98
C CYS A 16 14.86 -2.30 4.36
N VAL A 17 15.21 -1.35 5.22
CA VAL A 17 15.63 -1.61 6.62
C VAL A 17 14.41 -1.87 7.49
N ALA A 18 13.33 -1.15 7.22
CA ALA A 18 12.06 -1.31 7.92
C ALA A 18 10.91 -0.91 7.00
N PHE A 19 9.73 -1.48 7.25
CA PHE A 19 8.50 -1.04 6.62
C PHE A 19 7.35 -1.04 7.62
N SER A 20 6.33 -0.24 7.33
CA SER A 20 5.04 -0.27 8.01
C SER A 20 3.91 -0.32 7.00
N LEU A 21 2.75 -0.82 7.45
CA LEU A 21 1.52 -0.78 6.68
C LEU A 21 0.59 0.27 7.27
N GLN A 22 0.00 1.08 6.39
CA GLN A 22 -1.07 2.00 6.74
C GLN A 22 -2.36 1.52 6.10
N MET A 23 -3.43 1.52 6.90
CA MET A 23 -4.75 1.08 6.49
C MET A 23 -5.72 2.25 6.71
N ASP A 24 -6.18 2.84 5.62
CA ASP A 24 -7.08 3.99 5.66
C ASP A 24 -8.46 3.58 5.18
N GLU A 25 -9.48 3.97 5.94
CA GLU A 25 -10.85 3.91 5.46
C GLU A 25 -11.09 5.06 4.49
N SER A 26 -11.56 4.73 3.29
CA SER A 26 -11.92 5.66 2.23
C SER A 26 -13.35 5.38 1.78
N THR A 27 -13.93 6.33 1.08
CA THR A 27 -15.26 6.19 0.50
C THR A 27 -15.19 6.52 -0.99
N ASP A 28 -15.74 5.65 -1.84
CA ASP A 28 -15.85 5.94 -3.26
C ASP A 28 -16.94 7.01 -3.54
N ARG A 29 -17.09 7.44 -4.79
CA ARG A 29 -18.11 8.44 -5.18
C ARG A 29 -19.55 7.98 -4.99
N ARG A 30 -19.77 6.68 -4.71
CA ARG A 30 -21.07 6.04 -4.51
C ARG A 30 -21.31 5.67 -3.05
N ASP A 31 -20.55 6.26 -2.14
CA ASP A 31 -20.63 6.04 -0.70
C ASP A 31 -20.26 4.60 -0.28
N ILE A 32 -19.50 3.88 -1.11
CA ILE A 32 -19.00 2.55 -0.78
C ILE A 32 -17.71 2.70 0.00
N VAL A 33 -17.75 2.25 1.26
CA VAL A 33 -16.57 2.16 2.11
C VAL A 33 -15.56 1.18 1.51
N GLN A 34 -14.30 1.59 1.45
CA GLN A 34 -13.17 0.83 0.94
C GLN A 34 -11.96 1.00 1.86
N LEU A 35 -11.26 -0.10 2.13
CA LEU A 35 -10.01 -0.10 2.87
C LEU A 35 -8.86 0.08 1.89
N VAL A 36 -8.09 1.14 2.05
CA VAL A 36 -6.91 1.44 1.24
C VAL A 36 -5.68 1.06 2.03
N VAL A 37 -4.79 0.26 1.42
CA VAL A 37 -3.59 -0.25 2.09
C VAL A 37 -2.35 0.33 1.43
N PHE A 38 -1.55 1.04 2.21
CA PHE A 38 -0.25 1.56 1.81
C PHE A 38 0.87 0.83 2.54
N THR A 39 2.03 0.74 1.90
CA THR A 39 3.29 0.41 2.56
C THR A 39 4.19 1.63 2.59
N ARG A 40 4.85 1.84 3.72
CA ARG A 40 5.88 2.85 3.91
C ARG A 40 7.18 2.15 4.26
N MET A 41 8.18 2.30 3.40
CA MET A 41 9.48 1.65 3.51
C MET A 41 10.55 2.69 3.86
N VAL A 42 11.49 2.30 4.71
CA VAL A 42 12.66 3.09 5.11
C VAL A 42 13.92 2.35 4.66
N PHE A 43 14.80 3.02 3.93
CA PHE A 43 16.08 2.47 3.46
C PHE A 43 17.27 3.03 4.27
N GLU A 44 18.45 2.45 4.10
CA GLU A 44 19.66 2.76 4.89
C GLU A 44 20.06 4.24 4.89
N VAL A 45 19.81 4.96 3.79
CA VAL A 45 20.08 6.41 3.66
C VAL A 45 18.94 7.28 4.21
N PHE A 46 18.08 6.72 5.07
CA PHE A 46 16.86 7.34 5.58
C PHE A 46 15.92 7.84 4.48
N SER A 47 16.03 7.29 3.27
CA SER A 47 15.04 7.54 2.23
C SER A 47 13.75 6.80 2.58
N ILE A 48 12.63 7.46 2.32
CA ILE A 48 11.31 6.94 2.60
C ILE A 48 10.58 6.78 1.27
N LYS A 49 10.00 5.61 1.05
CA LYS A 49 9.17 5.32 -0.12
C LYS A 49 7.80 4.85 0.34
N GLU A 50 6.76 5.49 -0.16
CA GLU A 50 5.37 5.10 0.06
C GLU A 50 4.78 4.53 -1.22
N LYS A 51 4.04 3.42 -1.12
CA LYS A 51 3.37 2.77 -2.25
C LYS A 51 1.97 2.30 -1.85
N LEU A 52 0.99 2.55 -2.71
CA LEU A 52 -0.34 1.93 -2.63
C LEU A 52 -0.22 0.45 -3.00
N LEU A 53 -0.56 -0.44 -2.06
CA LEU A 53 -0.57 -1.88 -2.30
C LEU A 53 -1.89 -2.36 -2.90
N GLY A 54 -2.99 -1.73 -2.51
CA GLY A 54 -4.29 -2.11 -3.01
C GLY A 54 -5.44 -1.44 -2.28
N MET A 55 -6.63 -1.72 -2.80
CA MET A 55 -7.90 -1.23 -2.28
C MET A 55 -8.87 -2.40 -2.18
N ILE A 56 -9.50 -2.54 -1.02
CA ILE A 56 -10.43 -3.62 -0.71
C ILE A 56 -11.80 -2.99 -0.47
N SER A 57 -12.80 -3.31 -1.28
CA SER A 57 -14.18 -2.86 -1.01
C SER A 57 -14.71 -3.53 0.26
N LEU A 58 -15.31 -2.72 1.15
CA LEU A 58 -15.97 -3.19 2.37
C LEU A 58 -17.49 -3.34 2.20
N LYS A 59 -18.00 -3.27 0.96
CA LYS A 59 -19.42 -3.44 0.65
C LYS A 59 -19.95 -4.76 1.21
N GLY A 60 -20.95 -4.67 2.09
CA GLY A 60 -21.61 -5.84 2.69
C GLY A 60 -20.84 -6.51 3.83
N LYS A 61 -19.76 -5.90 4.35
CA LYS A 61 -19.00 -6.39 5.52
C LYS A 61 -19.28 -5.65 6.83
N THR A 62 -19.84 -4.44 6.76
CA THR A 62 -20.37 -3.72 7.93
C THR A 62 -21.85 -4.07 8.06
N THR A 63 -22.20 -4.81 9.12
CA THR A 63 -23.59 -5.15 9.49
C THR A 63 -24.20 -4.03 10.30
#